data_AF-A0A1X2G070-F1
#
_entry.id   AF-A0A1X2G070-F1
#
_cell.length_a   1.000
_cell.length_b   1.000
_cell.length_c   1.000
_cell.angle_alpha   90.00
_cell.angle_beta   90.00
_cell.angle_gamma   90.00
#
_symmetry.space_group_name_H-M   'P 1'
#
loop_
_entity.id
_entity.type
_entity.pdbx_description
1 polymer ?
#
loop_
_entity_poly.entity_id
_entity_poly.type
_entity_poly.pdbx_seq_one_letter_code
_entity_poly.pdbx_strand_id
1 'polypeptide(L)'
;MDKVLLNFKGKVYKFSSNRNSILLNIAGENSNEINLIDNAISDFDVGLSSNEILIAYFSREQNIVLAHLNDDNKVIKKILYHYNDKSFFADNFRLIMSGETLHLFFTEHNLSSPKKLILKHFVLNKTFKVNDVAVIYNNQIKPFYSVASDKSGVLHLVYITAENTQKIFYTTYLSGAWTLKTTISEAISLEYPNIAIDDKRNIHICWVEENIIKELKYRKKIDGGWPKGSWDKKITLSFSDAILWPCFNIIDTTIWCTWIQQNAFYSAVSSDGGNSFCKPFKLAEKPSSYEFAKKAEESAEKFTFLDDNGLELPFNRVKDSISYDKDNYFTFYIKEVQEYLSTLSKKIENLQNEKVHLERNLNQKSYEIALKNRNIEELKENLKKYYEERMKFTSKIDNLNSVYNNVLLENEKLKKQIKDLQNKIIILNSKLNEKVENGTIDKIKSIIFGKPNEHL
;
A
#
# COMPACT_ATOMS: atom_id res chain seq x y z
N MET A 1 -24.79 -23.53 6.94
CA MET A 1 -24.07 -24.34 5.94
C MET A 1 -24.83 -25.62 5.68
N ASP A 2 -24.65 -26.23 4.51
CA ASP A 2 -25.35 -27.49 4.19
C ASP A 2 -24.52 -28.73 4.53
N LYS A 3 -23.20 -28.57 4.66
CA LYS A 3 -22.29 -29.66 5.04
C LYS A 3 -21.16 -29.18 5.92
N VAL A 4 -20.81 -29.99 6.92
CA VAL A 4 -19.69 -29.76 7.83
C VAL A 4 -18.90 -31.05 8.01
N LEU A 5 -17.58 -30.96 7.83
CA LEU A 5 -16.64 -32.03 8.11
C LEU A 5 -15.95 -31.77 9.45
N LEU A 6 -15.89 -32.77 10.30
CA LEU A 6 -15.36 -32.65 11.64
C LEU A 6 -14.37 -33.78 11.93
N ASN A 7 -13.14 -33.41 12.30
CA ASN A 7 -12.18 -34.37 12.81
C ASN A 7 -12.16 -34.26 14.34
N PHE A 8 -12.59 -35.32 15.02
CA PHE A 8 -12.69 -35.34 16.47
C PHE A 8 -12.32 -36.71 17.03
N LYS A 9 -11.42 -36.75 18.03
CA LYS A 9 -10.98 -38.01 18.67
C LYS A 9 -10.57 -39.12 17.68
N GLY A 10 -9.93 -38.73 16.57
CA GLY A 10 -9.46 -39.66 15.54
C GLY A 10 -10.53 -40.21 14.59
N LYS A 11 -11.79 -39.76 14.69
CA LYS A 11 -12.87 -40.08 13.76
C LYS A 11 -13.22 -38.88 12.89
N VAL A 12 -13.73 -39.16 11.69
CA VAL A 12 -14.21 -38.15 10.74
C VAL A 12 -15.73 -38.21 10.70
N TYR A 13 -16.38 -37.14 11.18
CA TYR A 13 -17.83 -36.97 11.15
C TYR A 13 -18.20 -36.06 9.98
N LYS A 14 -19.15 -36.52 9.16
CA LYS A 14 -19.69 -35.80 8.01
C LYS A 14 -21.14 -35.48 8.29
N PHE A 15 -21.45 -34.20 8.46
CA PHE A 15 -22.81 -33.73 8.63
C PHE A 15 -23.32 -33.17 7.31
N SER A 16 -24.57 -33.48 6.95
CA SER A 16 -25.23 -32.95 5.76
C SER A 16 -26.69 -32.61 6.03
N SER A 17 -27.20 -31.57 5.34
CA SER A 17 -28.62 -31.24 5.33
C SER A 17 -29.33 -32.04 4.25
N ASN A 18 -30.50 -32.61 4.59
CA ASN A 18 -31.40 -33.21 3.62
C ASN A 18 -32.83 -32.88 4.00
N ARG A 19 -33.48 -32.03 3.19
CA ARG A 19 -34.83 -31.51 3.44
C ARG A 19 -34.95 -30.89 4.83
N ASN A 20 -35.55 -31.63 5.77
CA ASN A 20 -35.79 -31.18 7.14
C ASN A 20 -34.92 -31.94 8.15
N SER A 21 -33.85 -32.58 7.70
CA SER A 21 -33.02 -33.45 8.52
C SER A 21 -31.54 -33.10 8.45
N ILE A 22 -30.84 -33.30 9.56
CA ILE A 22 -29.39 -33.30 9.63
C ILE A 22 -28.96 -34.76 9.73
N LEU A 23 -28.17 -35.16 8.75
CA LEU A 23 -27.67 -36.50 8.60
C LEU A 23 -26.22 -36.55 9.07
N LEU A 24 -25.83 -37.69 9.63
CA LEU A 24 -24.47 -37.96 10.08
C LEU A 24 -23.94 -39.22 9.41
N ASN A 25 -22.75 -39.10 8.83
CA ASN A 25 -21.95 -40.23 8.35
C ASN A 25 -20.58 -40.22 9.06
N ILE A 26 -20.18 -41.36 9.64
CA ILE A 26 -18.90 -41.50 10.34
C ILE A 26 -18.00 -42.39 9.48
N ALA A 27 -16.83 -41.88 9.08
CA ALA A 27 -15.91 -42.65 8.25
C ALA A 27 -15.30 -43.84 9.03
N GLY A 28 -15.34 -45.04 8.44
CA GLY A 28 -14.68 -46.25 8.96
C GLY A 28 -15.57 -47.22 9.76
N GLU A 29 -16.79 -46.82 10.11
CA GLU A 29 -17.84 -47.74 10.60
C GLU A 29 -18.80 -48.07 9.45
N ASN A 30 -19.55 -49.19 9.51
CA ASN A 30 -20.55 -49.57 8.49
C ASN A 30 -21.32 -48.32 8.05
N SER A 31 -21.04 -47.84 6.84
CA SER A 31 -21.21 -46.45 6.39
C SER A 31 -22.66 -46.07 6.09
N ASN A 32 -23.56 -46.41 7.00
CA ASN A 32 -24.96 -46.06 6.93
C ASN A 32 -25.14 -44.65 7.44
N GLU A 33 -25.77 -43.82 6.62
CA GLU A 33 -26.16 -42.47 6.96
C GLU A 33 -27.21 -42.49 8.09
N ILE A 34 -26.89 -41.83 9.20
CA ILE A 34 -27.75 -41.76 10.39
C ILE A 34 -28.57 -40.47 10.31
N ASN A 35 -29.90 -40.57 10.38
CA ASN A 35 -30.73 -39.39 10.58
C ASN A 35 -30.63 -38.94 12.05
N LEU A 36 -29.85 -37.90 12.30
CA LEU A 36 -29.52 -37.44 13.64
C LEU A 36 -30.57 -36.48 14.19
N ILE A 37 -31.09 -35.61 13.33
CA ILE A 37 -32.09 -34.59 13.66
C ILE A 37 -33.09 -34.55 12.52
N ASP A 38 -34.37 -34.68 12.80
CA ASP A 38 -35.45 -34.83 11.82
C ASP A 38 -36.37 -33.60 11.67
N ASN A 39 -36.05 -32.54 12.41
CA ASN A 39 -36.86 -31.33 12.52
C ASN A 39 -36.11 -30.04 12.23
N ALA A 40 -34.93 -30.08 11.59
CA ALA A 40 -34.17 -28.89 11.20
C ALA A 40 -34.72 -28.31 9.89
N ILE A 41 -35.24 -27.08 9.88
CA ILE A 41 -35.93 -26.49 8.71
C ILE A 41 -35.10 -25.43 7.98
N SER A 42 -33.86 -25.22 8.39
CA SER A 42 -32.90 -24.35 7.73
C SER A 42 -31.52 -25.01 7.71
N ASP A 43 -30.50 -24.25 7.34
CA ASP A 43 -29.12 -24.70 7.41
C ASP A 43 -28.66 -24.87 8.86
N PHE A 44 -27.48 -25.45 9.04
CA PHE A 44 -26.91 -25.67 10.35
C PHE A 44 -25.42 -25.28 10.36
N ASP A 45 -24.84 -25.23 11.55
CA ASP A 45 -23.40 -25.30 11.69
C ASP A 45 -23.02 -26.21 12.84
N VAL A 46 -21.82 -26.78 12.73
CA VAL A 46 -21.26 -27.69 13.72
C VAL A 46 -19.96 -27.10 14.23
N GLY A 47 -19.72 -27.19 15.53
CA GLY A 47 -18.42 -26.87 16.12
C GLY A 47 -18.04 -27.84 17.22
N LEU A 48 -16.81 -27.67 17.70
CA LEU A 48 -16.19 -28.56 18.69
C LEU A 48 -16.10 -27.87 20.04
N SER A 49 -16.65 -28.52 21.06
CA SER A 49 -16.28 -28.30 22.45
C SER A 49 -15.17 -29.29 22.83
N SER A 50 -14.58 -29.13 24.02
CA SER A 50 -13.47 -29.97 24.49
C SER A 50 -13.81 -31.47 24.50
N ASN A 51 -15.08 -31.85 24.72
CA ASN A 51 -15.49 -33.25 24.86
C ASN A 51 -16.69 -33.66 24.00
N GLU A 52 -17.29 -32.75 23.24
CA GLU A 52 -18.55 -33.01 22.54
C GLU A 52 -18.67 -32.22 21.23
N ILE A 53 -19.53 -32.73 20.35
CA ILE A 53 -19.86 -32.08 19.08
C ILE A 53 -21.13 -31.26 19.28
N LEU A 54 -21.08 -29.99 18.89
CA LEU A 54 -22.19 -29.06 19.04
C LEU A 54 -22.80 -28.75 17.68
N ILE A 55 -24.12 -28.85 17.57
CA ILE A 55 -24.86 -28.64 16.32
C ILE A 55 -25.90 -27.55 16.59
N ALA A 56 -25.83 -26.45 15.84
CA ALA A 56 -26.81 -25.37 15.93
C ALA A 56 -27.67 -25.30 14.68
N TYR A 57 -28.99 -25.19 14.87
CA TYR A 57 -29.96 -25.18 13.78
C TYR A 57 -31.27 -24.50 14.17
N PHE A 58 -32.11 -24.19 13.18
CA PHE A 58 -33.49 -23.74 13.40
C PHE A 58 -34.47 -24.90 13.24
N SER A 59 -35.33 -25.13 14.24
CA SER A 59 -36.26 -26.25 14.26
C SER A 59 -37.65 -25.90 13.72
N ARG A 60 -38.41 -26.92 13.27
CA ARG A 60 -39.80 -26.79 12.79
C ARG A 60 -40.73 -26.17 13.83
N GLU A 61 -40.42 -26.33 15.10
CA GLU A 61 -41.12 -25.76 16.24
C GLU A 61 -40.66 -24.33 16.56
N GLN A 62 -40.02 -23.64 15.60
CA GLN A 62 -39.60 -22.25 15.70
C GLN A 62 -38.55 -21.99 16.79
N ASN A 63 -37.64 -22.94 17.00
CA ASN A 63 -36.58 -22.84 18.00
C ASN A 63 -35.21 -22.64 17.38
N ILE A 64 -34.39 -21.79 18.01
CA ILE A 64 -32.93 -21.89 17.90
C ILE A 64 -32.50 -23.00 18.85
N VAL A 65 -31.97 -24.10 18.31
CA VAL A 65 -31.60 -25.29 19.08
C VAL A 65 -30.10 -25.48 19.03
N LEU A 66 -29.51 -25.80 20.19
CA LEU A 66 -28.16 -26.33 20.32
C LEU A 66 -28.26 -27.80 20.71
N ALA A 67 -27.89 -28.69 19.80
CA ALA A 67 -27.81 -30.12 20.04
C ALA A 67 -26.39 -30.52 20.41
N HIS A 68 -26.28 -31.29 21.49
CA HIS A 68 -25.04 -31.86 22.00
C HIS A 68 -24.98 -33.33 21.59
N LEU A 69 -24.00 -33.67 20.76
CA LEU A 69 -23.73 -35.05 20.34
C LEU A 69 -22.56 -35.59 21.15
N ASN A 70 -22.84 -36.60 21.96
CA ASN A 70 -21.85 -37.27 22.80
C ASN A 70 -21.19 -38.47 22.09
N ASP A 71 -20.20 -39.09 22.75
CA ASP A 71 -19.43 -40.22 22.21
C ASP A 71 -20.30 -41.47 21.93
N ASP A 72 -21.46 -41.60 22.58
CA ASP A 72 -22.43 -42.70 22.37
C ASP A 72 -23.39 -42.43 21.19
N ASN A 73 -23.14 -41.39 20.39
CA ASN A 73 -24.05 -40.88 19.37
C ASN A 73 -25.44 -40.45 19.88
N LYS A 74 -25.57 -40.17 21.20
CA LYS A 74 -26.81 -39.64 21.78
C LYS A 74 -26.83 -38.13 21.61
N VAL A 75 -28.01 -37.63 21.23
CA VAL A 75 -28.26 -36.21 21.03
C VAL A 75 -29.07 -35.65 22.20
N ILE A 76 -28.51 -34.67 22.89
CA ILE A 76 -29.23 -33.89 23.90
C ILE A 76 -29.52 -32.50 23.31
N LYS A 77 -30.81 -32.16 23.17
CA LYS A 77 -31.24 -30.89 22.57
C LYS A 77 -31.50 -29.84 23.65
N LYS A 78 -30.90 -28.66 23.50
CA LYS A 78 -31.17 -27.48 24.33
C LYS A 78 -31.77 -26.37 23.47
N ILE A 79 -32.96 -25.91 23.86
CA ILE A 79 -33.59 -24.74 23.22
C ILE A 79 -32.90 -23.49 23.76
N LEU A 80 -32.30 -22.71 22.86
CA LEU A 80 -31.67 -21.43 23.20
C LEU A 80 -32.66 -20.27 23.14
N TYR A 81 -33.61 -20.34 22.18
CA TYR A 81 -34.62 -19.31 21.98
C TYR A 81 -35.81 -19.90 21.23
N HIS A 82 -37.03 -19.45 21.57
CA HIS A 82 -38.28 -19.84 20.90
C HIS A 82 -38.96 -18.61 20.30
N TYR A 83 -39.33 -18.68 19.02
CA TYR A 83 -40.13 -17.66 18.35
C TYR A 83 -41.61 -18.01 18.43
N ASN A 84 -42.37 -17.17 19.15
CA ASN A 84 -43.83 -17.31 19.22
C ASN A 84 -44.51 -17.00 17.88
N ASP A 85 -43.89 -16.15 17.06
CA ASP A 85 -44.42 -15.74 15.77
C ASP A 85 -43.80 -16.60 14.64
N LYS A 86 -44.68 -17.24 13.86
CA LYS A 86 -44.32 -18.09 12.72
C LYS A 86 -43.80 -17.31 11.52
N SER A 87 -43.90 -15.98 11.54
CA SER A 87 -43.31 -15.10 10.53
C SER A 87 -41.78 -15.01 10.63
N PHE A 88 -41.19 -15.47 11.73
CA PHE A 88 -39.74 -15.48 11.90
C PHE A 88 -39.11 -16.75 11.38
N PHE A 89 -37.94 -16.60 10.78
CA PHE A 89 -37.12 -17.70 10.30
C PHE A 89 -35.65 -17.40 10.57
N ALA A 90 -34.86 -18.42 10.91
CA ALA A 90 -33.44 -18.26 11.18
C ALA A 90 -32.61 -19.18 10.28
N ASP A 91 -31.56 -18.64 9.68
CA ASP A 91 -30.62 -19.37 8.82
C ASP A 91 -29.22 -18.73 8.84
N ASN A 92 -28.34 -19.24 7.96
CA ASN A 92 -26.95 -18.86 7.82
C ASN A 92 -26.21 -18.98 9.16
N PHE A 93 -26.32 -20.15 9.79
CA PHE A 93 -25.72 -20.42 11.08
C PHE A 93 -24.19 -20.51 11.01
N ARG A 94 -23.54 -20.02 12.06
CA ARG A 94 -22.10 -20.16 12.28
C ARG A 94 -21.81 -20.30 13.78
N LEU A 95 -21.19 -21.40 14.16
CA LEU A 95 -20.84 -21.75 15.53
C LEU A 95 -19.32 -21.65 15.70
N ILE A 96 -18.89 -20.90 16.72
CA ILE A 96 -17.48 -20.74 17.09
C ILE A 96 -17.36 -20.96 18.60
N MET A 97 -16.42 -21.82 18.97
CA MET A 97 -15.99 -21.98 20.36
C MET A 97 -14.72 -21.18 20.60
N SER A 98 -14.72 -20.38 21.68
CA SER A 98 -13.57 -19.60 22.12
C SER A 98 -13.36 -19.80 23.61
N GLY A 99 -12.45 -20.71 23.97
CA GLY A 99 -12.33 -21.22 25.33
C GLY A 99 -13.64 -21.87 25.76
N GLU A 100 -14.19 -21.46 26.91
CA GLU A 100 -15.50 -21.94 27.42
C GLU A 100 -16.70 -21.16 26.86
N THR A 101 -16.47 -20.14 26.04
CA THR A 101 -17.56 -19.31 25.50
C THR A 101 -17.99 -19.82 24.13
N LEU A 102 -19.29 -20.09 24.00
CA LEU A 102 -19.92 -20.41 22.73
C LEU A 102 -20.47 -19.15 22.09
N HIS A 103 -20.10 -18.96 20.83
CA HIS A 103 -20.56 -17.88 19.98
C HIS A 103 -21.38 -18.46 18.83
N LEU A 104 -22.66 -18.09 18.77
CA LEU A 104 -23.57 -18.51 17.73
C LEU A 104 -24.04 -17.30 16.92
N PHE A 105 -23.73 -17.34 15.63
CA PHE A 105 -24.18 -16.36 14.66
C PHE A 105 -25.25 -16.98 13.78
N PHE A 106 -26.24 -16.19 13.42
CA PHE A 106 -27.29 -16.54 12.46
C PHE A 106 -27.98 -15.27 12.00
N THR A 107 -28.76 -15.38 10.93
CA THR A 107 -29.63 -14.31 10.49
C THR A 107 -31.07 -14.58 10.81
N GLU A 108 -31.70 -13.60 11.45
CA GLU A 108 -33.12 -13.56 11.71
C GLU A 108 -33.83 -12.84 10.57
N HIS A 109 -34.82 -13.52 10.00
CA HIS A 109 -35.70 -13.05 8.95
C HIS A 109 -37.06 -12.75 9.56
N ASN A 110 -37.67 -11.66 9.12
CA ASN A 110 -39.09 -11.45 9.31
C ASN A 110 -39.76 -11.53 7.93
N LEU A 111 -40.62 -12.54 7.74
CA LEU A 111 -41.29 -12.81 6.46
C LEU A 111 -42.22 -11.65 6.03
N SER A 112 -42.65 -10.78 6.95
CA SER A 112 -43.36 -9.54 6.63
C SER A 112 -42.44 -8.41 6.11
N SER A 113 -41.12 -8.52 6.31
CA SER A 113 -40.12 -7.56 5.82
C SER A 113 -38.91 -8.29 5.18
N PRO A 114 -39.12 -9.02 4.08
CA PRO A 114 -38.13 -9.98 3.57
C PRO A 114 -36.82 -9.35 3.06
N LYS A 115 -36.81 -8.04 2.82
CA LYS A 115 -35.61 -7.31 2.36
C LYS A 115 -34.66 -6.92 3.49
N LYS A 116 -35.07 -7.10 4.75
CA LYS A 116 -34.32 -6.71 5.94
C LYS A 116 -34.10 -7.93 6.83
N LEU A 117 -32.83 -8.28 7.04
CA LEU A 117 -32.42 -9.35 7.93
C LEU A 117 -31.60 -8.77 9.08
N ILE A 118 -31.60 -9.44 10.22
CA ILE A 118 -30.76 -9.05 11.37
C ILE A 118 -29.71 -10.14 11.57
N LEU A 119 -28.43 -9.79 11.44
CA LEU A 119 -27.33 -10.65 11.86
C LEU A 119 -27.23 -10.63 13.37
N LYS A 120 -27.58 -11.75 14.01
CA LYS A 120 -27.53 -11.92 15.45
C LYS A 120 -26.27 -12.65 15.89
N HIS A 121 -25.86 -12.34 17.11
CA HIS A 121 -24.76 -12.99 17.81
C HIS A 121 -25.21 -13.34 19.24
N PHE A 122 -25.46 -14.63 19.46
CA PHE A 122 -25.72 -15.21 20.77
C PHE A 122 -24.39 -15.61 21.41
N VAL A 123 -24.19 -15.18 22.65
CA VAL A 123 -23.02 -15.50 23.47
C VAL A 123 -23.50 -16.32 24.65
N LEU A 124 -23.02 -17.55 24.75
CA LEU A 124 -23.33 -18.48 25.82
C LEU A 124 -22.05 -18.75 26.61
N ASN A 125 -22.04 -18.28 27.84
CA ASN A 125 -21.08 -18.66 28.87
C ASN A 125 -21.87 -18.77 30.19
N LYS A 126 -21.29 -18.38 31.34
CA LYS A 126 -22.00 -18.19 32.62
C LYS A 126 -23.28 -17.38 32.49
N THR A 127 -23.35 -16.49 31.48
CA THR A 127 -24.55 -15.74 31.12
C THR A 127 -24.90 -15.93 29.65
N PHE A 128 -26.17 -15.72 29.32
CA PHE A 128 -26.67 -15.69 27.95
C PHE A 128 -26.85 -14.23 27.51
N LYS A 129 -26.18 -13.84 26.41
CA LYS A 129 -26.28 -12.49 25.84
C LYS A 129 -26.67 -12.57 24.36
N VAL A 130 -27.61 -11.71 23.97
CA VAL A 130 -28.02 -11.55 22.58
C VAL A 130 -27.55 -10.19 22.08
N ASN A 131 -26.97 -10.17 20.88
CA ASN A 131 -26.54 -8.93 20.22
C ASN A 131 -27.09 -8.90 18.80
N ASP A 132 -27.68 -7.76 18.41
CA ASP A 132 -27.95 -7.44 17.01
C ASP A 132 -26.70 -6.77 16.43
N VAL A 133 -26.01 -7.48 15.54
CA VAL A 133 -24.69 -7.06 15.03
C VAL A 133 -24.84 -6.09 13.88
N ALA A 134 -25.71 -6.41 12.94
CA ALA A 134 -25.94 -5.61 11.74
C ALA A 134 -27.32 -5.87 11.14
N VAL A 135 -27.84 -4.86 10.46
CA VAL A 135 -28.97 -5.01 9.55
C VAL A 135 -28.42 -5.29 8.15
N ILE A 136 -28.88 -6.38 7.57
CA ILE A 136 -28.46 -6.83 6.23
C ILE A 136 -29.59 -6.53 5.25
N TYR A 137 -29.25 -5.72 4.24
CA TYR A 137 -30.13 -5.33 3.15
C TYR A 137 -29.70 -5.99 1.85
N ASN A 138 -30.68 -6.35 1.02
CA ASN A 138 -30.48 -6.86 -0.35
C ASN A 138 -29.50 -8.04 -0.47
N ASN A 139 -29.74 -9.09 0.32
CA ASN A 139 -28.88 -10.26 0.36
C ASN A 139 -29.39 -11.38 -0.55
N GLN A 140 -29.14 -11.25 -1.85
CA GLN A 140 -29.44 -12.31 -2.83
C GLN A 140 -28.33 -13.36 -2.92
N ILE A 141 -27.15 -13.11 -2.36
CA ILE A 141 -25.95 -13.93 -2.54
C ILE A 141 -25.39 -14.34 -1.17
N LYS A 142 -25.43 -15.64 -0.89
CA LYS A 142 -24.81 -16.24 0.30
C LYS A 142 -23.46 -16.90 -0.06
N PRO A 143 -22.49 -16.91 0.87
CA PRO A 143 -22.47 -16.22 2.15
C PRO A 143 -22.21 -14.73 1.96
N PHE A 144 -22.84 -13.91 2.80
CA PHE A 144 -22.63 -12.45 2.87
C PHE A 144 -21.85 -12.04 4.11
N TYR A 145 -21.49 -12.97 4.98
CA TYR A 145 -20.63 -12.71 6.12
C TYR A 145 -19.66 -13.86 6.34
N SER A 146 -18.55 -13.55 7.00
CA SER A 146 -17.60 -14.53 7.49
C SER A 146 -17.05 -14.07 8.83
N VAL A 147 -16.84 -15.00 9.74
CA VAL A 147 -16.37 -14.72 11.09
C VAL A 147 -15.36 -15.78 11.52
N ALA A 148 -14.32 -15.31 12.20
CA ALA A 148 -13.28 -16.13 12.77
C ALA A 148 -12.79 -15.54 14.11
N SER A 149 -12.33 -16.41 15.01
CA SER A 149 -11.74 -16.03 16.28
C SER A 149 -10.22 -15.99 16.18
N ASP A 150 -9.59 -15.04 16.87
CA ASP A 150 -8.15 -15.09 17.11
C ASP A 150 -7.82 -15.93 18.37
N LYS A 151 -6.54 -16.22 18.58
CA LYS A 151 -6.05 -17.00 19.74
C LYS A 151 -6.33 -16.34 21.10
N SER A 152 -6.67 -15.05 21.13
CA SER A 152 -7.06 -14.34 22.35
C SER A 152 -8.57 -14.35 22.61
N GLY A 153 -9.35 -14.96 21.71
CA GLY A 153 -10.79 -15.03 21.77
C GLY A 153 -11.51 -13.78 21.26
N VAL A 154 -10.79 -12.87 20.58
CA VAL A 154 -11.42 -11.76 19.85
C VAL A 154 -12.07 -12.33 18.60
N LEU A 155 -13.34 -11.98 18.35
CA LEU A 155 -13.99 -12.33 17.10
C LEU A 155 -13.81 -11.22 16.08
N HIS A 156 -13.51 -11.61 14.85
CA HIS A 156 -13.41 -10.73 13.70
C HIS A 156 -14.50 -11.11 12.71
N LEU A 157 -15.38 -10.16 12.40
CA LEU A 157 -16.51 -10.35 11.51
C LEU A 157 -16.39 -9.42 10.31
N VAL A 158 -16.57 -9.98 9.12
CA VAL A 158 -16.77 -9.25 7.88
C VAL A 158 -18.16 -9.54 7.35
N TYR A 159 -18.88 -8.54 6.86
CA TYR A 159 -20.22 -8.73 6.28
C TYR A 159 -20.53 -7.72 5.17
N ILE A 160 -21.40 -8.13 4.26
CA ILE A 160 -21.93 -7.33 3.15
C ILE A 160 -23.34 -6.86 3.49
N THR A 161 -23.63 -5.59 3.21
CA THR A 161 -24.99 -5.02 3.29
C THR A 161 -25.11 -3.83 2.33
N ALA A 162 -26.34 -3.47 1.95
CA ALA A 162 -26.59 -2.40 0.99
C ALA A 162 -27.78 -1.52 1.37
N GLU A 163 -27.53 -0.37 1.97
CA GLU A 163 -28.56 0.67 2.14
C GLU A 163 -28.81 1.44 0.84
N ASN A 164 -27.76 1.63 0.03
CA ASN A 164 -27.82 2.22 -1.32
C ASN A 164 -26.87 1.48 -2.29
N THR A 165 -25.58 1.45 -1.95
CA THR A 165 -24.52 0.69 -2.61
C THR A 165 -24.09 -0.48 -1.73
N GLN A 166 -23.58 -1.56 -2.32
CA GLN A 166 -23.04 -2.67 -1.53
C GLN A 166 -21.74 -2.24 -0.86
N LYS A 167 -21.62 -2.55 0.43
CA LYS A 167 -20.40 -2.30 1.21
C LYS A 167 -20.02 -3.54 1.99
N ILE A 168 -18.71 -3.77 2.09
CA ILE A 168 -18.14 -4.72 3.05
C ILE A 168 -17.75 -3.95 4.29
N PHE A 169 -18.29 -4.35 5.42
CA PHE A 169 -17.92 -3.85 6.73
C PHE A 169 -17.14 -4.89 7.51
N TYR A 170 -16.19 -4.40 8.30
CA TYR A 170 -15.46 -5.16 9.30
C TYR A 170 -15.80 -4.65 10.70
N THR A 171 -15.98 -5.55 11.66
CA THR A 171 -16.12 -5.23 13.07
C THR A 171 -15.51 -6.32 13.95
N THR A 172 -15.22 -5.99 15.21
CA THR A 172 -14.63 -6.91 16.18
C THR A 172 -15.47 -7.03 17.43
N TYR A 173 -15.55 -8.23 17.99
CA TYR A 173 -16.15 -8.47 19.30
C TYR A 173 -15.03 -8.66 20.32
N LEU A 174 -14.93 -7.72 21.26
CA LEU A 174 -13.93 -7.73 22.33
C LEU A 174 -14.58 -7.19 23.60
N SER A 175 -14.21 -7.77 24.74
CA SER A 175 -14.69 -7.33 26.06
C SER A 175 -16.21 -7.24 26.17
N GLY A 176 -16.91 -8.16 25.51
CA GLY A 176 -18.36 -8.28 25.60
C GLY A 176 -19.17 -7.38 24.65
N ALA A 177 -18.52 -6.57 23.80
CA ALA A 177 -19.20 -5.65 22.88
C ALA A 177 -18.59 -5.65 21.47
N TRP A 178 -19.40 -5.28 20.48
CA TRP A 178 -18.94 -5.02 19.12
C TRP A 178 -18.36 -3.61 19.00
N THR A 179 -17.25 -3.49 18.28
CA THR A 179 -16.65 -2.19 17.95
C THR A 179 -17.41 -1.48 16.84
N LEU A 180 -17.07 -0.21 16.61
CA LEU A 180 -17.52 0.51 15.42
C LEU A 180 -17.07 -0.20 14.14
N LYS A 181 -17.97 -0.25 13.16
CA LYS A 181 -17.72 -0.86 11.85
C LYS A 181 -16.75 -0.02 11.02
N THR A 182 -15.85 -0.69 10.31
CA THR A 182 -14.92 -0.08 9.34
C THR A 182 -15.27 -0.53 7.93
N THR A 183 -15.36 0.41 6.98
CA THR A 183 -15.60 0.08 5.57
C THR A 183 -14.33 -0.50 4.92
N ILE A 184 -14.44 -1.71 4.37
CA ILE A 184 -13.35 -2.41 3.70
C ILE A 184 -13.39 -2.18 2.19
N SER A 185 -14.59 -2.28 1.60
CA SER A 185 -14.84 -2.01 0.18
C SER A 185 -16.24 -1.48 -0.05
N GLU A 186 -16.42 -0.84 -1.21
CA GLU A 186 -17.68 -0.34 -1.75
C GLU A 186 -17.61 -0.54 -3.28
N ALA A 187 -18.61 -1.21 -3.84
CA ALA A 187 -18.68 -1.56 -5.26
C ALA A 187 -20.14 -1.78 -5.69
N ILE A 188 -20.38 -2.00 -6.98
CA ILE A 188 -21.72 -2.30 -7.51
C ILE A 188 -22.18 -3.68 -7.02
N SER A 189 -21.33 -4.69 -7.12
CA SER A 189 -21.56 -6.03 -6.54
C SER A 189 -20.36 -6.45 -5.69
N LEU A 190 -20.65 -7.08 -4.56
CA LEU A 190 -19.71 -7.68 -3.63
C LEU A 190 -20.20 -9.09 -3.30
N GLU A 191 -19.31 -10.07 -3.38
CA GLU A 191 -19.64 -11.48 -3.18
C GLU A 191 -18.53 -12.18 -2.37
N TYR A 192 -18.91 -13.27 -1.71
CA TYR A 192 -17.99 -14.19 -1.04
C TYR A 192 -16.96 -13.53 -0.11
N PRO A 193 -17.39 -12.73 0.88
CA PRO A 193 -16.46 -12.18 1.85
C PRO A 193 -15.93 -13.32 2.72
N ASN A 194 -14.62 -13.46 2.81
CA ASN A 194 -13.96 -14.47 3.63
C ASN A 194 -12.95 -13.79 4.56
N ILE A 195 -12.88 -14.24 5.81
CA ILE A 195 -11.92 -13.75 6.79
C ILE A 195 -11.14 -14.92 7.40
N ALA A 196 -9.83 -14.74 7.52
CA ALA A 196 -8.94 -15.63 8.24
C ALA A 196 -7.97 -14.82 9.10
N ILE A 197 -7.48 -15.43 10.17
CA ILE A 197 -6.51 -14.82 11.08
C ILE A 197 -5.27 -15.70 11.10
N ASP A 198 -4.10 -15.11 10.92
CA ASP A 198 -2.82 -15.83 11.01
C ASP A 198 -2.35 -15.96 12.47
N ASP A 199 -1.28 -16.73 12.69
CA ASP A 199 -0.71 -16.95 14.02
C ASP A 199 -0.14 -15.68 14.68
N LYS A 200 0.14 -14.65 13.88
CA LYS A 200 0.58 -13.33 14.35
C LYS A 200 -0.61 -12.39 14.58
N ARG A 201 -1.84 -12.91 14.53
CA ARG A 201 -3.12 -12.20 14.69
C ARG A 201 -3.39 -11.18 13.58
N ASN A 202 -2.69 -11.24 12.45
CA ASN A 202 -3.04 -10.45 11.29
C ASN A 202 -4.34 -10.94 10.69
N ILE A 203 -5.14 -10.00 10.20
CA ILE A 203 -6.44 -10.29 9.62
C ILE A 203 -6.31 -10.27 8.10
N HIS A 204 -6.78 -11.34 7.47
CA HIS A 204 -6.77 -11.54 6.03
C HIS A 204 -8.21 -11.55 5.55
N ILE A 205 -8.56 -10.66 4.63
CA ILE A 205 -9.89 -10.61 4.01
C ILE A 205 -9.73 -10.75 2.51
N CYS A 206 -10.50 -11.66 1.90
CA CYS A 206 -10.72 -11.67 0.45
C CYS A 206 -12.21 -11.56 0.13
N TRP A 207 -12.49 -11.05 -1.05
CA TRP A 207 -13.85 -10.92 -1.58
C TRP A 207 -13.81 -10.79 -3.10
N VAL A 208 -14.93 -11.06 -3.75
CA VAL A 208 -15.12 -10.73 -5.16
C VAL A 208 -15.82 -9.38 -5.22
N GLU A 209 -15.27 -8.43 -5.98
CA GLU A 209 -15.96 -7.17 -6.29
C GLU A 209 -16.11 -6.99 -7.80
N GLU A 210 -17.24 -6.43 -8.20
CA GLU A 210 -17.54 -6.14 -9.60
C GLU A 210 -17.94 -4.68 -9.74
N ASN A 211 -17.13 -3.94 -10.49
CA ASN A 211 -17.47 -2.60 -10.97
C ASN A 211 -17.68 -2.60 -12.49
N ILE A 212 -16.80 -3.31 -13.20
CA ILE A 212 -16.87 -3.52 -14.66
C ILE A 212 -16.73 -5.00 -14.97
N ILE A 213 -15.73 -5.65 -14.37
CA ILE A 213 -15.49 -7.09 -14.40
C ILE A 213 -15.33 -7.59 -12.96
N LYS A 214 -15.60 -8.88 -12.71
CA LYS A 214 -15.37 -9.48 -11.40
C LYS A 214 -13.87 -9.59 -11.12
N GLU A 215 -13.47 -9.05 -9.97
CA GLU A 215 -12.11 -9.06 -9.46
C GLU A 215 -12.07 -9.76 -8.09
N LEU A 216 -11.17 -10.72 -7.92
CA LEU A 216 -10.84 -11.26 -6.61
C LEU A 216 -9.88 -10.29 -5.92
N LYS A 217 -10.34 -9.68 -4.84
CA LYS A 217 -9.56 -8.75 -4.03
C LYS A 217 -9.09 -9.39 -2.74
N TYR A 218 -7.99 -8.85 -2.23
CA TYR A 218 -7.40 -9.18 -0.96
C TYR A 218 -7.06 -7.90 -0.19
N ARG A 219 -7.20 -7.94 1.14
CA ARG A 219 -6.73 -6.89 2.04
C ARG A 219 -6.31 -7.46 3.38
N LYS A 220 -5.21 -6.92 3.91
CA LYS A 220 -4.67 -7.28 5.21
C LYS A 220 -4.88 -6.17 6.23
N LYS A 221 -4.99 -6.52 7.49
CA LYS A 221 -4.76 -5.62 8.62
C LYS A 221 -3.74 -6.26 9.56
N ILE A 222 -2.68 -5.54 9.86
CA ILE A 222 -1.63 -5.98 10.78
C ILE A 222 -2.10 -5.75 12.22
N ASP A 223 -1.92 -6.76 13.08
CA ASP A 223 -2.09 -6.55 14.52
C ASP A 223 -0.87 -5.78 15.06
N GLY A 224 -1.08 -4.55 15.56
CA GLY A 224 -0.05 -3.80 16.28
C GLY A 224 1.07 -3.09 15.48
N GLY A 225 1.07 -3.03 14.15
CA GLY A 225 2.10 -2.31 13.34
C GLY A 225 1.75 -0.85 13.02
N TRP A 226 2.73 0.07 12.92
CA TRP A 226 2.51 1.52 12.75
C TRP A 226 2.17 1.94 11.30
N PRO A 227 1.15 2.79 11.07
CA PRO A 227 0.23 3.33 12.06
C PRO A 227 -0.70 2.24 12.61
N LYS A 228 -0.77 2.16 13.94
CA LYS A 228 -1.31 1.03 14.71
C LYS A 228 -2.69 0.58 14.17
N GLY A 229 -2.75 -0.62 13.60
CA GLY A 229 -4.02 -1.23 13.18
C GLY A 229 -4.63 -0.66 11.89
N SER A 230 -3.82 -0.03 11.02
CA SER A 230 -4.29 0.37 9.69
C SER A 230 -4.47 -0.83 8.76
N TRP A 231 -5.45 -0.72 7.87
CA TRP A 231 -5.63 -1.64 6.77
C TRP A 231 -4.62 -1.35 5.66
N ASP A 232 -3.99 -2.39 5.13
CA ASP A 232 -3.12 -2.30 3.96
C ASP A 232 -3.91 -1.93 2.70
N LYS A 233 -3.17 -1.66 1.61
CA LYS A 233 -3.76 -1.42 0.30
C LYS A 233 -4.48 -2.69 -0.19
N LYS A 234 -5.60 -2.50 -0.91
CA LYS A 234 -6.26 -3.59 -1.63
C LYS A 234 -5.33 -4.14 -2.71
N ILE A 235 -5.25 -5.47 -2.80
CA ILE A 235 -4.52 -6.19 -3.85
C ILE A 235 -5.55 -6.90 -4.73
N THR A 236 -5.43 -6.80 -6.06
CA THR A 236 -6.18 -7.65 -6.99
C THR A 236 -5.40 -8.93 -7.19
N LEU A 237 -6.00 -10.07 -6.84
CA LEU A 237 -5.42 -11.39 -7.08
C LEU A 237 -5.73 -11.87 -8.49
N SER A 238 -6.99 -11.76 -8.93
CA SER A 238 -7.45 -12.22 -10.26
C SER A 238 -8.59 -11.37 -10.79
N PHE A 239 -8.85 -11.46 -12.08
CA PHE A 239 -10.05 -10.93 -12.74
C PHE A 239 -10.57 -11.96 -13.74
N SER A 240 -11.88 -12.19 -13.76
CA SER A 240 -12.53 -13.17 -14.63
C SER A 240 -14.04 -13.03 -14.55
N ASP A 241 -14.78 -13.38 -15.60
CA ASP A 241 -16.25 -13.32 -15.62
C ASP A 241 -16.92 -14.22 -14.57
N ALA A 242 -16.22 -15.25 -14.08
CA ALA A 242 -16.71 -16.15 -13.05
C ALA A 242 -15.60 -16.48 -12.03
N ILE A 243 -15.72 -15.89 -10.84
CA ILE A 243 -14.89 -16.18 -9.67
C ILE A 243 -15.82 -16.64 -8.56
N LEU A 244 -15.60 -17.85 -8.05
CA LEU A 244 -16.47 -18.45 -7.04
C LEU A 244 -15.68 -18.95 -5.84
N TRP A 245 -16.28 -18.78 -4.65
CA TRP A 245 -15.85 -19.41 -3.40
C TRP A 245 -14.37 -19.21 -3.03
N PRO A 246 -13.82 -17.98 -3.07
CA PRO A 246 -12.47 -17.75 -2.56
C PRO A 246 -12.40 -18.09 -1.07
N CYS A 247 -11.38 -18.87 -0.70
CA CYS A 247 -11.08 -19.19 0.70
C CYS A 247 -9.58 -19.12 0.98
N PHE A 248 -9.25 -18.94 2.26
CA PHE A 248 -7.88 -18.99 2.74
C PHE A 248 -7.52 -20.35 3.33
N ASN A 249 -6.28 -20.75 3.10
CA ASN A 249 -5.60 -21.75 3.91
C ASN A 249 -4.25 -21.15 4.35
N ILE A 250 -4.10 -20.93 5.66
CA ILE A 250 -2.91 -20.31 6.25
C ILE A 250 -2.10 -21.41 6.93
N ILE A 251 -0.84 -21.56 6.52
CA ILE A 251 0.10 -22.50 7.07
C ILE A 251 1.36 -21.71 7.42
N ASP A 252 1.64 -21.58 8.72
CA ASP A 252 2.68 -20.71 9.27
C ASP A 252 2.55 -19.25 8.79
N THR A 253 3.47 -18.78 7.94
CA THR A 253 3.44 -17.44 7.33
C THR A 253 2.93 -17.46 5.89
N THR A 254 2.61 -18.64 5.36
CA THR A 254 2.20 -18.82 3.97
C THR A 254 0.68 -18.79 3.87
N ILE A 255 0.16 -17.86 3.07
CA ILE A 255 -1.27 -17.71 2.83
C ILE A 255 -1.58 -18.20 1.42
N TRP A 256 -2.39 -19.25 1.35
CA TRP A 256 -3.00 -19.70 0.10
C TRP A 256 -4.37 -19.07 -0.01
N CYS A 257 -4.63 -18.37 -1.10
CA CYS A 257 -5.97 -17.99 -1.49
C CYS A 257 -6.36 -18.88 -2.67
N THR A 258 -7.39 -19.71 -2.50
CA THR A 258 -7.86 -20.69 -3.50
C THR A 258 -9.29 -20.35 -3.91
N TRP A 259 -9.59 -20.41 -5.20
CA TRP A 259 -10.92 -20.13 -5.76
C TRP A 259 -11.19 -20.96 -7.00
N ILE A 260 -12.44 -20.94 -7.46
CA ILE A 260 -12.83 -21.52 -8.75
C ILE A 260 -12.94 -20.42 -9.78
N GLN A 261 -12.32 -20.63 -10.93
CA GLN A 261 -12.37 -19.75 -12.09
C GLN A 261 -12.41 -20.57 -13.38
N GLN A 262 -13.38 -20.28 -14.26
CA GLN A 262 -13.52 -20.89 -15.59
C GLN A 262 -13.34 -22.43 -15.58
N ASN A 263 -14.06 -23.12 -14.69
CA ASN A 263 -14.01 -24.58 -14.49
C ASN A 263 -12.71 -25.18 -13.96
N ALA A 264 -11.82 -24.38 -13.35
CA ALA A 264 -10.63 -24.90 -12.68
C ALA A 264 -10.45 -24.28 -11.30
N PHE A 265 -9.73 -25.01 -10.45
CA PHE A 265 -9.19 -24.45 -9.22
C PHE A 265 -7.97 -23.60 -9.54
N TYR A 266 -7.96 -22.38 -9.04
CA TYR A 266 -6.82 -21.48 -9.09
C TYR A 266 -6.33 -21.17 -7.69
N SER A 267 -5.07 -20.76 -7.58
CA SER A 267 -4.55 -20.17 -6.36
C SER A 267 -3.55 -19.08 -6.60
N ALA A 268 -3.46 -18.20 -5.60
CA ALA A 268 -2.38 -17.26 -5.43
C ALA A 268 -1.81 -17.47 -4.02
N VAL A 269 -0.49 -17.46 -3.92
CA VAL A 269 0.22 -17.76 -2.68
C VAL A 269 1.03 -16.54 -2.26
N SER A 270 0.95 -16.21 -0.98
CA SER A 270 1.81 -15.24 -0.32
C SER A 270 2.73 -15.96 0.65
N SER A 271 4.04 -15.80 0.49
CA SER A 271 5.06 -16.34 1.41
C SER A 271 5.53 -15.32 2.45
N ASP A 272 5.07 -14.07 2.36
CA ASP A 272 5.50 -12.94 3.18
C ASP A 272 4.42 -12.46 4.16
N GLY A 273 3.46 -13.33 4.50
CA GLY A 273 2.38 -12.99 5.43
C GLY A 273 1.38 -11.99 4.85
N GLY A 274 1.13 -12.04 3.54
CA GLY A 274 0.07 -11.29 2.86
C GLY A 274 0.50 -9.92 2.35
N ASN A 275 1.80 -9.60 2.33
CA ASN A 275 2.27 -8.33 1.79
C ASN A 275 2.29 -8.36 0.26
N SER A 276 2.61 -9.52 -0.34
CA SER A 276 2.55 -9.75 -1.77
C SER A 276 2.07 -11.17 -2.09
N PHE A 277 1.52 -11.34 -3.29
CA PHE A 277 1.06 -12.64 -3.81
C PHE A 277 1.74 -12.92 -5.15
N CYS A 278 2.00 -14.20 -5.44
CA CYS A 278 2.39 -14.62 -6.77
C CYS A 278 1.24 -14.38 -7.77
N LYS A 279 1.56 -14.46 -9.07
CA LYS A 279 0.51 -14.49 -10.10
C LYS A 279 -0.38 -15.72 -9.88
N PRO A 280 -1.70 -15.61 -10.11
CA PRO A 280 -2.58 -16.77 -10.07
C PRO A 280 -2.10 -17.89 -10.98
N PHE A 281 -2.19 -19.11 -10.51
CA PHE A 281 -1.90 -20.30 -11.29
C PHE A 281 -3.01 -21.33 -11.12
N LYS A 282 -3.24 -22.09 -12.19
CA LYS A 282 -4.20 -23.20 -12.21
C LYS A 282 -3.63 -24.37 -11.40
N LEU A 283 -4.39 -24.83 -10.41
CA LEU A 283 -4.04 -25.97 -9.56
C LEU A 283 -4.50 -27.29 -10.17
N ALA A 284 -5.77 -27.36 -10.54
CA ALA A 284 -6.39 -28.57 -11.06
C ALA A 284 -7.65 -28.22 -11.84
N GLU A 285 -8.09 -29.10 -12.73
CA GLU A 285 -9.45 -29.02 -13.25
C GLU A 285 -10.45 -29.21 -12.11
N LYS A 286 -11.56 -28.49 -12.18
CA LYS A 286 -12.65 -28.70 -11.25
C LYS A 286 -13.31 -30.04 -11.59
N PRO A 287 -13.49 -30.97 -10.62
CA PRO A 287 -14.19 -32.22 -10.87
C PRO A 287 -15.66 -31.95 -11.22
N SER A 288 -16.32 -32.99 -11.76
CA SER A 288 -17.75 -32.97 -12.09
C SER A 288 -18.61 -32.61 -10.89
N SER A 289 -18.23 -33.12 -9.71
CA SER A 289 -18.86 -32.89 -8.42
C SER A 289 -17.81 -32.39 -7.42
N TYR A 290 -18.18 -31.36 -6.67
CA TYR A 290 -17.37 -30.79 -5.61
C TYR A 290 -18.30 -30.02 -4.68
N GLU A 291 -17.88 -29.84 -3.44
CA GLU A 291 -18.66 -29.15 -2.44
C GLU A 291 -17.79 -28.19 -1.64
N PHE A 292 -18.34 -27.03 -1.27
CA PHE A 292 -17.68 -26.08 -0.40
C PHE A 292 -18.17 -26.29 1.03
N ALA A 293 -17.26 -26.66 1.93
CA ALA A 293 -17.62 -27.07 3.29
C ALA A 293 -16.72 -26.40 4.34
N LYS A 294 -17.27 -26.27 5.55
CA LYS A 294 -16.45 -26.02 6.75
C LYS A 294 -15.80 -27.33 7.15
N LYS A 295 -14.51 -27.26 7.41
CA LYS A 295 -13.75 -28.29 8.12
C LYS A 295 -13.36 -27.74 9.49
N ALA A 296 -13.76 -28.43 10.54
CA ALA A 296 -13.36 -28.11 11.91
C ALA A 296 -12.49 -29.24 12.48
N GLU A 297 -11.38 -28.83 13.06
CA GLU A 297 -10.41 -29.65 13.77
C GLU A 297 -10.21 -29.07 15.18
N GLU A 298 -9.69 -29.85 16.11
CA GLU A 298 -9.49 -29.40 17.50
C GLU A 298 -8.64 -28.12 17.61
N SER A 299 -7.73 -27.90 16.64
CA SER A 299 -6.81 -26.75 16.63
C SER A 299 -7.27 -25.58 15.76
N ALA A 300 -8.15 -25.80 14.78
CA ALA A 300 -8.50 -24.77 13.79
C ALA A 300 -9.77 -25.10 13.02
N GLU A 301 -10.43 -24.05 12.52
CA GLU A 301 -11.50 -24.17 11.53
C GLU A 301 -11.04 -23.55 10.20
N LYS A 302 -11.38 -24.20 9.08
CA LYS A 302 -11.13 -23.68 7.73
C LYS A 302 -12.28 -23.98 6.79
N PHE A 303 -12.34 -23.24 5.70
CA PHE A 303 -13.24 -23.54 4.58
C PHE A 303 -12.44 -24.18 3.46
N THR A 304 -12.95 -25.27 2.90
CA THR A 304 -12.27 -26.03 1.86
C THR A 304 -13.25 -26.59 0.85
N PHE A 305 -12.71 -27.03 -0.29
CA PHE A 305 -13.43 -27.83 -1.26
C PHE A 305 -13.25 -29.31 -0.92
N LEU A 306 -14.32 -30.08 -1.09
CA LEU A 306 -14.36 -31.52 -0.89
C LEU A 306 -14.87 -32.22 -2.15
N ASP A 307 -14.35 -33.41 -2.42
CA ASP A 307 -14.96 -34.34 -3.37
C ASP A 307 -16.12 -35.13 -2.73
N ASP A 308 -16.80 -35.96 -3.52
CA ASP A 308 -17.93 -36.79 -3.04
C ASP A 308 -17.53 -37.76 -1.91
N ASN A 309 -16.24 -38.10 -1.81
CA ASN A 309 -15.69 -38.95 -0.77
C ASN A 309 -15.28 -38.16 0.48
N GLY A 310 -15.43 -36.83 0.47
CA GLY A 310 -15.04 -35.93 1.56
C GLY A 310 -13.54 -35.71 1.68
N LEU A 311 -12.77 -35.94 0.61
CA LEU A 311 -11.34 -35.63 0.54
C LEU A 311 -11.11 -34.18 0.09
N GLU A 312 -10.05 -33.55 0.57
CA GLU A 312 -9.75 -32.15 0.27
C GLU A 312 -9.31 -31.96 -1.19
N LEU A 313 -10.00 -31.05 -1.88
CA LEU A 313 -9.64 -30.57 -3.20
C LEU A 313 -8.91 -29.22 -3.10
N PRO A 314 -7.99 -28.93 -4.05
CA PRO A 314 -7.52 -29.79 -5.14
C PRO A 314 -6.39 -30.76 -4.72
N PHE A 315 -5.98 -30.75 -3.46
CA PHE A 315 -4.83 -31.51 -2.96
C PHE A 315 -5.21 -32.94 -2.56
N ASN A 316 -5.69 -33.74 -3.51
CA ASN A 316 -5.95 -35.15 -3.27
C ASN A 316 -4.62 -35.90 -3.10
N ARG A 317 -4.25 -36.29 -1.87
CA ARG A 317 -3.22 -37.32 -1.64
C ARG A 317 -3.83 -38.68 -1.91
N VAL A 318 -3.95 -39.05 -3.17
CA VAL A 318 -4.26 -40.44 -3.55
C VAL A 318 -3.05 -41.30 -3.17
N LYS A 319 -3.15 -42.06 -2.08
CA LYS A 319 -2.35 -43.26 -1.84
C LYS A 319 -2.95 -44.38 -2.70
N ASP A 320 -2.77 -44.29 -4.00
CA ASP A 320 -2.89 -45.44 -4.89
C ASP A 320 -1.95 -45.20 -6.05
N SER A 321 -1.33 -46.30 -6.46
CA SER A 321 -0.22 -46.45 -7.40
C SER A 321 -0.53 -45.96 -8.81
N ILE A 322 -0.71 -44.64 -8.96
CA ILE A 322 -0.36 -43.94 -10.18
C ILE A 322 0.89 -43.18 -9.80
N SER A 323 1.97 -43.53 -10.49
CA SER A 323 3.12 -42.66 -10.68
C SER A 323 2.63 -41.33 -11.24
N TYR A 324 2.08 -40.46 -10.38
CA TYR A 324 2.19 -39.04 -10.60
C TYR A 324 3.67 -38.81 -10.63
N ASP A 325 4.15 -38.60 -11.85
CA ASP A 325 5.49 -38.21 -12.18
C ASP A 325 5.78 -36.94 -11.38
N LYS A 326 6.20 -37.12 -10.12
CA LYS A 326 6.67 -36.06 -9.22
C LYS A 326 7.76 -35.26 -9.92
N ASP A 327 8.38 -35.86 -10.91
CA ASP A 327 9.41 -35.31 -11.77
C ASP A 327 8.86 -34.54 -12.98
N ASN A 328 7.56 -34.22 -13.09
CA ASN A 328 7.02 -33.38 -14.19
C ASN A 328 6.38 -32.07 -13.72
N TYR A 329 5.58 -32.08 -12.64
CA TYR A 329 5.05 -30.82 -12.09
C TYR A 329 6.12 -30.02 -11.32
N PHE A 330 6.97 -30.69 -10.53
CA PHE A 330 8.09 -30.01 -9.88
C PHE A 330 9.17 -29.61 -10.87
N THR A 331 9.47 -30.40 -11.91
CA THR A 331 10.49 -30.02 -12.91
C THR A 331 10.02 -28.91 -13.84
N PHE A 332 8.75 -28.83 -14.23
CA PHE A 332 8.25 -27.70 -15.02
C PHE A 332 8.39 -26.39 -14.24
N TYR A 333 7.98 -26.38 -12.97
CA TYR A 333 8.15 -25.21 -12.09
C TYR A 333 9.61 -24.95 -11.72
N ILE A 334 10.42 -25.98 -11.46
CA ILE A 334 11.87 -25.82 -11.25
C ILE A 334 12.50 -25.23 -12.51
N LYS A 335 12.08 -25.64 -13.71
CA LYS A 335 12.60 -25.11 -14.96
C LYS A 335 12.17 -23.67 -15.20
N GLU A 336 10.91 -23.32 -14.96
CA GLU A 336 10.46 -21.91 -15.03
C GLU A 336 11.15 -21.04 -13.97
N VAL A 337 11.33 -21.55 -12.75
CA VAL A 337 12.06 -20.85 -11.68
C VAL A 337 13.54 -20.74 -12.03
N GLN A 338 14.17 -21.77 -12.60
CA GLN A 338 15.55 -21.73 -13.07
C GLN A 338 15.73 -20.78 -14.26
N GLU A 339 14.78 -20.73 -15.19
CA GLU A 339 14.78 -19.78 -16.31
C GLU A 339 14.57 -18.34 -15.81
N TYR A 340 13.68 -18.14 -14.83
CA TYR A 340 13.48 -16.85 -14.20
C TYR A 340 14.73 -16.40 -13.41
N LEU A 341 15.32 -17.29 -12.62
CA LEU A 341 16.57 -17.05 -11.89
C LEU A 341 17.72 -16.76 -12.86
N SER A 342 17.84 -17.52 -13.95
CA SER A 342 18.84 -17.27 -15.00
C SER A 342 18.65 -15.90 -15.66
N THR A 343 17.39 -15.53 -15.95
CA THR A 343 17.06 -14.20 -16.48
C THR A 343 17.39 -13.09 -15.49
N LEU A 344 17.12 -13.32 -14.20
CA LEU A 344 17.43 -12.37 -13.12
C LEU A 344 18.94 -12.23 -12.93
N SER A 345 19.69 -13.33 -12.91
CA SER A 345 21.15 -13.36 -12.84
C SER A 345 21.77 -12.61 -14.01
N LYS A 346 21.26 -12.82 -15.24
CA LYS A 346 21.72 -12.10 -16.43
C LYS A 346 21.42 -10.59 -16.36
N LYS A 347 20.28 -10.20 -15.79
CA LYS A 347 19.98 -8.78 -15.51
C LYS A 347 20.93 -8.19 -14.47
N ILE A 348 21.24 -8.93 -13.40
CA ILE A 348 22.19 -8.50 -12.37
C ILE A 348 23.59 -8.32 -12.97
N GLU A 349 24.05 -9.25 -13.80
CA GLU A 349 25.34 -9.16 -14.50
C GLU A 349 25.39 -7.94 -15.43
N ASN A 350 24.33 -7.69 -16.21
CA ASN A 350 24.23 -6.50 -17.05
C ASN A 350 24.29 -5.20 -16.22
N LEU A 351 23.56 -5.14 -15.11
CA LEU A 351 23.58 -3.98 -14.21
C LEU A 351 24.96 -3.78 -13.55
N GLN A 352 25.66 -4.87 -13.21
CA GLN A 352 27.02 -4.79 -12.69
C GLN A 352 28.00 -4.26 -13.74
N ASN A 353 27.90 -4.72 -14.99
CA ASN A 353 28.71 -4.21 -16.10
C ASN A 353 28.44 -2.74 -16.39
N GLU A 354 27.17 -2.34 -16.38
CA GLU A 354 26.76 -0.94 -16.55
C GLU A 354 27.27 -0.07 -15.40
N LYS A 355 27.18 -0.54 -14.15
CA LYS A 355 27.76 0.15 -12.98
C LYS A 355 29.26 0.37 -13.15
N VAL A 356 30.02 -0.66 -13.54
CA VAL A 356 31.48 -0.54 -13.78
C VAL A 356 31.77 0.46 -14.90
N HIS A 357 30.96 0.46 -15.97
CA HIS A 357 31.10 1.43 -17.05
C HIS A 357 30.83 2.86 -16.58
N LEU A 358 29.76 3.08 -15.80
CA LEU A 358 29.44 4.38 -15.22
C LEU A 358 30.51 4.87 -14.23
N GLU A 359 31.06 3.98 -13.40
CA GLU A 359 32.17 4.31 -12.50
C GLU A 359 33.43 4.73 -13.27
N ARG A 360 33.75 4.09 -14.40
CA ARG A 360 34.85 4.51 -15.28
C ARG A 360 34.59 5.88 -15.90
N ASN A 361 33.38 6.12 -16.41
CA ASN A 361 33.00 7.41 -16.99
C ASN A 361 33.05 8.53 -15.93
N LEU A 362 32.60 8.24 -14.71
CA LEU A 362 32.66 9.18 -13.60
C LEU A 362 34.12 9.51 -13.26
N ASN A 363 35.00 8.51 -13.14
CA ASN A 363 36.42 8.73 -12.88
C ASN A 363 37.09 9.56 -13.99
N GLN A 364 36.79 9.29 -15.25
CA GLN A 364 37.30 10.09 -16.37
C GLN A 364 36.82 11.54 -16.30
N LYS A 365 35.53 11.76 -16.00
CA LYS A 365 34.98 13.11 -15.83
C LYS A 365 35.57 13.83 -14.63
N SER A 366 35.79 13.14 -13.51
CA SER A 366 36.46 13.68 -12.33
C SER A 366 37.90 14.10 -12.65
N TYR A 367 38.62 13.33 -13.47
CA TYR A 367 39.95 13.71 -13.94
C TYR A 367 39.92 14.95 -14.84
N GLU A 368 38.99 15.02 -15.80
CA GLU A 368 38.79 16.21 -16.64
C GLU A 368 38.48 17.46 -15.82
N ILE A 369 37.62 17.33 -14.79
CA ILE A 369 37.29 18.42 -13.87
C ILE A 369 38.53 18.86 -13.09
N ALA A 370 39.34 17.92 -12.58
CA ALA A 370 40.56 18.24 -11.86
C ALA A 370 41.55 19.03 -12.74
N LEU A 371 41.67 18.66 -14.02
CA LEU A 371 42.53 19.35 -14.98
C LEU A 371 42.02 20.76 -15.28
N LYS A 372 40.71 20.91 -15.52
CA LYS A 372 40.08 22.22 -15.72
C LYS A 372 40.22 23.13 -14.50
N ASN A 373 40.09 22.58 -13.29
CA ASN A 373 40.24 23.34 -12.06
C ASN A 373 41.68 23.86 -11.90
N ARG A 374 42.71 23.07 -12.26
CA ARG A 374 44.09 23.56 -12.29
C ARG A 374 44.26 24.74 -13.25
N ASN A 375 43.70 24.63 -14.46
CA ASN A 375 43.77 25.73 -15.43
C ASN A 375 43.03 26.98 -14.93
N ILE A 376 41.91 26.82 -14.24
CA ILE A 376 41.17 27.93 -13.62
C ILE A 376 42.03 28.61 -12.55
N GLU A 377 42.72 27.86 -11.69
CA GLU A 377 43.62 28.44 -10.68
C GLU A 377 44.79 29.19 -11.30
N GLU A 378 45.40 28.66 -12.36
CA GLU A 378 46.46 29.35 -13.11
C GLU A 378 45.94 30.66 -13.74
N LEU A 379 44.75 30.63 -14.35
CA LEU A 379 44.11 31.81 -14.91
C LEU A 379 43.79 32.86 -13.84
N LYS A 380 43.33 32.44 -12.65
CA LYS A 380 43.10 33.34 -11.51
C LYS A 380 44.39 34.01 -11.06
N GLU A 381 45.49 33.27 -11.00
CA GLU A 381 46.80 33.83 -10.62
C GLU A 381 47.30 34.84 -11.65
N ASN A 382 47.15 34.54 -12.95
CA ASN A 382 47.50 35.46 -14.02
C ASN A 382 46.63 36.72 -14.00
N LEU A 383 45.32 36.58 -13.75
CA LEU A 383 44.41 37.72 -13.59
C LEU A 383 44.82 38.60 -12.41
N LYS A 384 45.24 38.00 -11.29
CA LYS A 384 45.75 38.73 -10.12
C LYS A 384 47.00 39.54 -10.47
N LYS A 385 47.97 38.93 -11.16
CA LYS A 385 49.18 39.62 -11.65
C LYS A 385 48.83 40.81 -12.55
N TYR A 386 47.89 40.63 -13.47
CA TYR A 386 47.42 41.72 -14.34
C TYR A 386 46.75 42.87 -13.56
N TYR A 387 45.94 42.56 -12.54
CA TYR A 387 45.34 43.60 -11.69
C TYR A 387 46.40 44.35 -10.88
N GLU A 388 47.42 43.68 -10.36
CA GLU A 388 48.55 44.30 -9.65
C GLU A 388 49.36 45.21 -10.57
N GLU A 389 49.64 44.79 -11.81
CA GLU A 389 50.28 45.64 -12.82
C GLU A 389 49.42 46.85 -13.19
N ARG A 390 48.12 46.64 -13.40
CA ARG A 390 47.18 47.73 -13.69
C ARG A 390 47.18 48.76 -12.56
N MET A 391 47.18 48.34 -11.30
CA MET A 391 47.29 49.25 -10.15
C MET A 391 48.58 50.06 -10.16
N LYS A 392 49.72 49.44 -10.52
CA LYS A 392 50.99 50.17 -10.69
C LYS A 392 50.88 51.23 -11.79
N PHE A 393 50.31 50.90 -12.94
CA PHE A 393 50.09 51.88 -14.02
C PHE A 393 49.14 53.00 -13.61
N THR A 394 48.04 52.70 -12.91
CA THR A 394 47.12 53.71 -12.38
C THR A 394 47.86 54.68 -11.46
N SER A 395 48.65 54.18 -10.51
CA SER A 395 49.45 55.05 -9.62
C SER A 395 50.46 55.94 -10.37
N LYS A 396 51.03 55.42 -11.47
CA LYS A 396 51.95 56.17 -12.32
C LYS A 396 51.24 57.26 -13.10
N ILE A 397 50.03 56.99 -13.59
CA ILE A 397 49.16 57.97 -14.25
C ILE A 397 48.77 59.07 -13.26
N ASP A 398 48.38 58.72 -12.03
CA ASP A 398 48.01 59.69 -10.99
C ASP A 398 49.19 60.61 -10.65
N ASN A 399 50.40 60.05 -10.52
CA ASN A 399 51.61 60.84 -10.32
C ASN A 399 51.90 61.78 -11.50
N LEU A 400 51.78 61.30 -12.75
CA LEU A 400 51.97 62.13 -13.94
C LEU A 400 50.92 63.25 -14.03
N ASN A 401 49.66 62.96 -13.71
CA ASN A 401 48.59 63.95 -13.67
C ASN A 401 48.87 65.02 -12.61
N SER A 402 49.39 64.64 -11.44
CA SER A 402 49.83 65.59 -10.41
C SER A 402 50.94 66.51 -10.91
N VAL A 403 51.98 65.95 -11.55
CA VAL A 403 53.07 66.72 -12.17
C VAL A 403 52.55 67.66 -13.25
N TYR A 404 51.68 67.16 -14.14
CA TYR A 404 51.06 67.97 -15.19
C TYR A 404 50.29 69.16 -14.62
N ASN A 405 49.46 68.93 -13.59
CA ASN A 405 48.70 69.99 -12.93
C ASN A 405 49.62 71.04 -12.27
N ASN A 406 50.73 70.62 -11.65
CA ASN A 406 51.72 71.53 -11.09
C ASN A 406 52.38 72.42 -12.16
N VAL A 407 52.79 71.83 -13.29
CA VAL A 407 53.37 72.55 -14.43
C VAL A 407 52.36 73.49 -15.07
N LEU A 408 51.08 73.09 -15.15
CA LEU A 408 50.01 73.93 -15.66
C LEU A 408 49.83 75.17 -14.77
N LEU A 409 49.80 74.98 -13.45
CA LEU A 409 49.71 76.08 -12.48
C LEU A 409 50.91 77.03 -12.58
N GLU A 410 52.11 76.49 -12.74
CA GLU A 410 53.32 77.28 -12.93
C GLU A 410 53.28 78.09 -14.24
N ASN A 411 52.82 77.49 -15.33
CA ASN A 411 52.60 78.18 -16.59
C ASN A 411 51.55 79.30 -16.48
N GLU A 412 50.46 79.11 -15.74
CA GLU A 412 49.50 80.18 -15.48
C GLU A 412 50.11 81.33 -14.67
N LYS A 413 50.92 81.03 -13.66
CA LYS A 413 51.67 82.05 -12.89
C LYS A 413 52.62 82.82 -13.80
N LEU A 414 53.38 82.14 -14.67
CA LEU A 414 54.29 82.77 -15.63
C LEU A 414 53.52 83.65 -16.63
N LYS A 415 52.39 83.18 -17.18
CA LYS A 415 51.52 83.99 -18.04
C LYS A 415 51.05 85.27 -17.35
N LYS A 416 50.68 85.17 -16.07
CA LYS A 416 50.28 86.35 -15.26
C LYS A 416 51.45 87.32 -15.10
N GLN A 417 52.65 86.82 -14.77
CA GLN A 417 53.86 87.64 -14.66
C GLN A 417 54.22 88.34 -15.98
N ILE A 418 54.13 87.64 -17.11
CA ILE A 418 54.35 88.21 -18.45
C ILE A 418 53.35 89.34 -18.72
N LYS A 419 52.06 89.12 -18.40
CA LYS A 419 51.02 90.15 -18.57
C LYS A 419 51.29 91.38 -17.70
N ASP A 420 51.71 91.19 -16.46
CA ASP A 420 52.09 92.29 -15.56
C ASP A 420 53.31 93.07 -16.08
N LEU A 421 54.31 92.38 -16.63
CA LEU A 421 55.47 93.00 -17.28
C LEU A 421 55.07 93.76 -18.54
N GLN A 422 54.21 93.20 -19.40
CA GLN A 422 53.67 93.88 -20.57
C GLN A 422 52.93 95.17 -20.19
N ASN A 423 52.08 95.12 -19.15
CA ASN A 423 51.40 96.31 -18.62
C ASN A 423 52.40 97.36 -18.12
N LYS A 424 53.46 96.95 -17.41
CA LYS A 424 54.54 97.86 -17.00
C LYS A 424 55.24 98.49 -18.19
N ILE A 425 55.52 97.74 -19.25
CA ILE A 425 56.13 98.25 -20.50
C ILE A 425 55.19 99.26 -21.16
N ILE A 426 53.88 98.99 -21.24
CA ILE A 426 52.90 99.93 -21.80
C ILE A 426 52.90 101.24 -21.00
N ILE A 427 52.90 101.17 -19.66
CA ILE A 427 52.97 102.35 -18.79
C ILE A 427 54.30 103.11 -18.96
N LEU A 428 55.42 102.40 -19.10
CA LEU A 428 56.71 103.02 -19.36
C LEU A 428 56.75 103.70 -20.73
N ASN A 429 56.18 103.07 -21.75
CA ASN A 429 56.06 103.64 -23.09
C ASN A 429 55.11 104.84 -23.13
N SER A 430 54.01 104.82 -22.38
CA SER A 430 53.12 105.99 -22.27
C SER A 430 53.83 107.15 -21.57
N LYS A 431 54.59 106.89 -20.49
CA LYS A 431 55.44 107.90 -19.85
C LYS A 431 56.55 108.43 -20.78
N LEU A 432 57.11 107.56 -21.61
CA LEU A 432 58.10 107.95 -22.61
C LEU A 432 57.45 108.87 -23.65
N ASN A 433 56.27 108.51 -24.16
CA ASN A 433 55.52 109.31 -25.12
C ASN A 433 55.04 110.64 -24.52
N GLU A 434 54.60 110.70 -23.25
CA GLU A 434 54.33 111.97 -22.56
C GLU A 434 55.57 112.87 -22.51
N LYS A 435 56.77 112.30 -22.34
CA LYS A 435 58.02 113.08 -22.41
C LYS A 435 58.36 113.54 -23.83
N VAL A 436 57.95 112.78 -24.85
CA VAL A 436 58.04 113.15 -26.28
C VAL A 436 57.06 114.28 -26.60
N GLU A 437 55.77 114.15 -26.24
CA GLU A 437 54.69 115.09 -26.55
C GLU A 437 54.77 116.40 -25.77
N ASN A 438 55.32 116.40 -24.54
CA ASN A 438 55.63 117.64 -23.81
C ASN A 438 56.86 118.40 -24.38
N GLY A 439 57.28 118.10 -25.62
CA GLY A 439 58.30 118.83 -26.38
C GLY A 439 59.72 118.71 -25.84
N THR A 440 59.93 117.89 -24.80
CA THR A 440 61.24 117.73 -24.15
C THR A 440 62.24 117.01 -25.05
N ILE A 441 61.79 116.04 -25.86
CA ILE A 441 62.68 115.22 -26.69
C ILE A 441 63.05 115.91 -28.00
N ASP A 442 62.14 116.69 -28.61
CA ASP A 442 62.49 117.48 -29.80
C ASP A 442 63.47 118.62 -29.47
N LYS A 443 63.46 119.14 -28.24
CA LYS A 443 64.52 120.03 -27.73
C LYS A 443 65.87 119.33 -27.58
N ILE A 444 65.92 118.02 -27.35
CA ILE A 444 67.19 117.29 -27.23
C ILE A 444 67.70 116.85 -28.61
N LYS A 445 66.82 116.45 -29.54
CA LYS A 445 67.22 116.11 -30.91
C LYS A 445 67.81 117.28 -31.68
N SER A 446 67.32 118.51 -31.47
CA SER A 446 67.88 119.71 -32.11
C SER A 446 69.24 120.14 -31.56
N ILE A 447 69.65 119.66 -30.38
CA ILE A 447 70.98 119.96 -29.82
C ILE A 447 72.05 119.01 -30.38
N ILE A 448 71.69 117.82 -30.88
CA ILE A 448 72.69 116.76 -31.17
C ILE A 448 73.03 116.59 -32.65
N PHE A 449 72.17 117.00 -33.61
CA PHE A 449 72.46 116.77 -35.05
C PHE A 449 72.35 118.03 -35.93
N GLY A 450 73.49 118.71 -36.12
CA GLY A 450 73.75 119.64 -37.22
C GLY A 450 74.32 118.93 -38.47
N LYS A 451 73.96 119.42 -39.65
CA LYS A 451 74.25 118.93 -41.03
C LYS A 451 75.74 118.97 -41.44
N PRO A 452 76.11 118.25 -42.54
CA PRO A 452 76.69 118.92 -43.73
C PRO A 452 76.20 118.32 -45.08
N ASN A 453 75.73 119.10 -46.09
CA ASN A 453 76.43 119.72 -47.26
C ASN A 453 76.93 118.66 -48.30
N GLU A 454 76.60 118.64 -49.62
CA GLU A 454 76.64 119.68 -50.68
C GLU A 454 75.88 119.32 -52.00
N HIS A 455 75.39 120.37 -52.69
CA HIS A 455 75.27 120.63 -54.15
C HIS A 455 74.58 119.65 -55.15
N LEU A 456 73.29 119.87 -55.43
CA LEU A 456 72.72 120.48 -56.66
C LEU A 456 71.25 120.85 -56.40
#